data_AF-A0A2R5L0M5-F1
#
_entry.id   AF-A0A2R5L0M5-F1
#
_cell.length_a   1.000
_cell.length_b   1.000
_cell.length_c   1.000
_cell.angle_alpha   90.00
_cell.angle_beta   90.00
_cell.angle_gamma   90.00
#
_symmetry.space_group_name_H-M   'P 1'
#
loop_
_entity.id
_entity.type
_entity.pdbx_description
1 polymer ?
#
loop_
_entity_poly.entity_id
_entity_poly.type
_entity_poly.pdbx_seq_one_letter_code
_entity_poly.pdbx_strand_id
1 'polypeptide(L)'
;RINEAMKLVGSLHREEPSNIEALRLKGLAFYYNQNIPTSLKILQQVLRHDPDNSKARENYKLIRRLERTKSAGNDAFKAGRLDEAYNTYSECLQIDPLNRQFNSVLANNRAAACLKLKRYEDAFADCNLSLELNPGFAKAYIRRASARQGLEEFDEAVKDCELAVELDGNNQEFQRALRDAKFELKKSQRINYYKVLCVDKDASERDIKKAYRKLALKWHPDKSSLLPKEEQNDSEQKFKDIGNAYSILSDPKKRARYDSGADMEDGGGMGGVDPSQVFQMFFGGGGGARGGGGMPPGFEFRFG
;
A
#
# COMPACT_ATOMS: atom_id res chain seq x y z
N ARG A 1 -11.90 26.35 15.73
CA ARG A 1 -12.37 27.44 14.83
C ARG A 1 -13.78 27.21 14.28
N ILE A 2 -14.09 26.23 13.41
CA ILE A 2 -15.48 26.04 12.88
C ILE A 2 -16.49 25.74 14.01
N ASN A 3 -16.15 24.85 14.95
CA ASN A 3 -17.01 24.53 16.09
C ASN A 3 -17.25 25.73 17.03
N GLU A 4 -16.28 26.62 17.16
CA GLU A 4 -16.44 27.86 17.94
C GLU A 4 -17.33 28.86 17.18
N ALA A 5 -17.14 28.99 15.87
CA ALA A 5 -18.01 29.80 15.02
C ALA A 5 -19.47 29.31 15.07
N MET A 6 -19.71 27.99 15.03
CA MET A 6 -21.04 27.40 15.21
C MET A 6 -21.65 27.72 16.57
N LYS A 7 -20.87 27.67 17.65
CA LYS A 7 -21.33 28.04 19.01
C LYS A 7 -21.67 29.53 19.11
N LEU A 8 -20.78 30.40 18.63
CA LEU A 8 -20.94 31.86 18.63
C LEU A 8 -22.14 32.30 17.80
N VAL A 9 -22.31 31.74 16.61
CA VAL A 9 -23.47 32.04 15.78
C VAL A 9 -24.76 31.48 16.40
N GLY A 10 -24.67 30.34 17.09
CA GLY A 10 -25.78 29.79 17.86
C GLY A 10 -26.20 30.62 19.08
N SER A 11 -25.27 31.33 19.74
CA SER A 11 -25.62 32.30 20.80
C SER A 11 -26.18 33.58 20.20
N LEU A 12 -25.53 34.15 19.17
CA LEU A 12 -25.97 35.38 18.50
C LEU A 12 -27.40 35.26 17.96
N HIS A 13 -27.75 34.13 17.35
CA HIS A 13 -29.10 33.92 16.85
C HIS A 13 -30.15 33.74 17.96
N ARG A 14 -29.77 33.27 19.15
CA ARG A 14 -30.69 33.16 20.30
C ARG A 14 -30.98 34.52 20.91
N GLU A 15 -29.96 35.36 20.98
CA GLU A 15 -30.06 36.73 21.50
C GLU A 15 -30.81 37.64 20.51
N GLU A 16 -30.56 37.48 19.21
CA GLU A 16 -31.18 38.27 18.16
C GLU A 16 -31.76 37.41 17.02
N PRO A 17 -32.95 36.80 17.21
CA PRO A 17 -33.54 35.92 16.21
C PRO A 17 -33.89 36.61 14.88
N SER A 18 -34.11 37.92 14.91
CA SER A 18 -34.43 38.77 13.76
C SER A 18 -33.19 39.28 13.01
N ASN A 19 -31.97 39.06 13.54
CA ASN A 19 -30.76 39.52 12.88
C ASN A 19 -30.44 38.64 11.65
N ILE A 20 -30.75 39.19 10.48
CA ILE A 20 -30.58 38.53 9.18
C ILE A 20 -29.12 38.15 8.92
N GLU A 21 -28.18 38.97 9.36
CA GLU A 21 -26.75 38.72 9.18
C GLU A 21 -26.27 37.56 10.07
N ALA A 22 -26.74 37.49 11.33
CA ALA A 22 -26.48 36.35 12.20
C ALA A 22 -27.04 35.04 11.59
N LEU A 23 -28.23 35.09 11.00
CA LEU A 23 -28.82 33.94 10.30
C LEU A 23 -28.03 33.54 9.04
N ARG A 24 -27.52 34.51 8.27
CA ARG A 24 -26.64 34.26 7.12
C ARG A 24 -25.33 33.58 7.54
N LEU A 25 -24.70 34.08 8.61
CA LEU A 25 -23.49 33.48 9.18
C LEU A 25 -23.77 32.05 9.68
N LYS A 26 -24.97 31.77 10.18
CA LYS A 26 -25.38 30.41 10.59
C LYS A 26 -25.41 29.48 9.39
N GLY A 27 -25.98 29.93 8.28
CA GLY A 27 -25.98 29.19 7.02
C GLY A 27 -24.55 28.87 6.57
N LEU A 28 -23.63 29.83 6.61
CA LEU A 28 -22.22 29.62 6.27
C LEU A 28 -21.52 28.66 7.24
N ALA A 29 -21.78 28.75 8.53
CA ALA A 29 -21.17 27.87 9.51
C ALA A 29 -21.57 26.40 9.27
N PHE A 30 -22.85 26.13 8.94
CA PHE A 30 -23.29 24.80 8.50
C PHE A 30 -22.64 24.35 7.19
N TYR A 31 -22.41 25.27 6.25
CA TYR A 31 -21.73 24.97 4.98
C TYR A 31 -20.30 24.48 5.20
N TYR A 32 -19.50 25.23 5.97
CA TYR A 32 -18.12 24.84 6.28
C TYR A 32 -18.05 23.57 7.15
N ASN A 33 -19.09 23.29 7.94
CA ASN A 33 -19.25 22.04 8.66
C ASN A 33 -19.84 20.90 7.80
N GLN A 34 -19.83 21.02 6.47
CA GLN A 34 -20.27 20.02 5.49
C GLN A 34 -21.76 19.66 5.54
N ASN A 35 -22.58 20.43 6.24
CA ASN A 35 -24.03 20.27 6.25
C ASN A 35 -24.68 21.20 5.22
N ILE A 36 -24.42 20.87 3.95
CA ILE A 36 -24.92 21.60 2.78
C ILE A 36 -26.46 21.75 2.78
N PRO A 37 -27.26 20.69 3.07
CA PRO A 37 -28.71 20.81 3.04
C PRO A 37 -29.25 21.82 4.06
N THR A 38 -28.69 21.85 5.26
CA THR A 38 -29.12 22.80 6.31
C THR A 38 -28.66 24.21 5.97
N SER A 39 -27.44 24.37 5.45
CA SER A 39 -26.94 25.66 4.97
C SER A 39 -27.88 26.29 3.94
N LEU A 40 -28.25 25.54 2.89
CA LEU A 40 -29.12 26.03 1.84
C LEU A 40 -30.52 26.40 2.36
N LYS A 41 -31.09 25.61 3.29
CA LYS A 41 -32.37 25.94 3.92
C LYS A 41 -32.31 27.26 4.69
N ILE A 42 -31.26 27.48 5.47
CA ILE A 42 -31.07 28.72 6.24
C ILE A 42 -30.87 29.91 5.32
N LEU A 43 -30.04 29.79 4.29
CA LEU A 43 -29.83 30.87 3.31
C LEU A 43 -31.09 31.18 2.51
N GLN A 44 -31.92 30.17 2.21
CA GLN A 44 -33.23 30.38 1.61
C GLN A 44 -34.18 31.14 2.57
N GLN A 45 -34.14 30.84 3.87
CA GLN A 45 -34.90 31.59 4.87
C GLN A 45 -34.45 33.06 4.92
N VAL A 46 -33.13 33.32 4.91
CA VAL A 46 -32.58 34.69 4.83
C VAL A 46 -33.17 35.44 3.63
N LEU A 47 -33.14 34.83 2.45
CA LEU A 47 -33.65 35.44 1.21
C LEU A 47 -35.18 35.61 1.17
N ARG A 48 -35.94 34.90 2.03
CA ARG A 48 -37.38 35.16 2.20
C ARG A 48 -37.65 36.38 3.07
N HIS A 49 -36.82 36.61 4.08
CA HIS A 49 -36.93 37.78 4.95
C HIS A 49 -36.36 39.05 4.31
N ASP A 50 -35.27 38.91 3.58
CA ASP A 50 -34.57 39.98 2.87
C ASP A 50 -34.18 39.52 1.46
N PRO A 51 -35.09 39.68 0.48
CA PRO A 51 -34.83 39.28 -0.91
C PRO A 51 -33.64 40.00 -1.53
N ASP A 52 -33.31 41.20 -1.08
CA ASP A 52 -32.24 42.05 -1.63
C ASP A 52 -30.86 41.79 -1.01
N ASN A 53 -30.77 40.83 -0.08
CA ASN A 53 -29.51 40.40 0.51
C ASN A 53 -28.55 39.78 -0.53
N SER A 54 -27.71 40.61 -1.15
CA SER A 54 -26.76 40.20 -2.18
C SER A 54 -25.81 39.11 -1.69
N LYS A 55 -25.26 39.26 -0.49
CA LYS A 55 -24.33 38.30 0.13
C LYS A 55 -24.96 36.92 0.34
N ALA A 56 -26.20 36.87 0.85
CA ALA A 56 -26.89 35.58 1.03
C ALA A 56 -27.22 34.93 -0.32
N ARG A 57 -27.58 35.74 -1.33
CA ARG A 57 -27.86 35.27 -2.69
C ARG A 57 -26.61 34.68 -3.35
N GLU A 58 -25.47 35.33 -3.20
CA GLU A 58 -24.16 34.86 -3.69
C GLU A 58 -23.75 33.55 -3.01
N ASN A 59 -23.80 33.50 -1.67
CA ASN A 59 -23.52 32.28 -0.90
C ASN A 59 -24.41 31.12 -1.35
N TYR A 60 -25.72 31.36 -1.49
CA TYR A 60 -26.67 30.32 -1.90
C TYR A 60 -26.35 29.80 -3.30
N LYS A 61 -26.07 30.69 -4.26
CA LYS A 61 -25.69 30.32 -5.63
C LYS A 61 -24.39 29.53 -5.67
N LEU A 62 -23.37 29.96 -4.92
CA LEU A 62 -22.07 29.30 -4.84
C LEU A 62 -22.22 27.87 -4.29
N ILE A 63 -22.88 27.71 -3.14
CA ILE A 63 -23.06 26.41 -2.48
C ILE A 63 -23.87 25.46 -3.36
N ARG A 64 -24.93 25.97 -4.02
CA ARG A 64 -25.73 25.16 -4.94
C ARG A 64 -24.94 24.74 -6.17
N ARG A 65 -24.12 25.63 -6.75
CA ARG A 65 -23.24 25.30 -7.88
C ARG A 65 -22.24 24.23 -7.48
N LEU A 66 -21.62 24.38 -6.32
CA LEU A 66 -20.63 23.46 -5.77
C LEU A 66 -21.20 22.06 -5.56
N GLU A 67 -22.35 21.93 -4.89
CA GLU A 67 -22.98 20.62 -4.66
C GLU A 67 -23.45 19.96 -5.96
N ARG A 68 -24.02 20.74 -6.89
CA ARG A 68 -24.43 20.23 -8.20
C ARG A 68 -23.25 19.71 -9.00
N THR A 69 -22.13 20.43 -9.00
CA THR A 69 -20.92 20.06 -9.75
C THR A 69 -20.29 18.80 -9.17
N LYS A 70 -20.17 18.69 -7.83
CA LYS A 70 -19.75 17.46 -7.17
C LYS A 70 -20.66 16.28 -7.52
N SER A 71 -21.98 16.47 -7.50
CA SER A 71 -22.93 15.41 -7.86
C SER A 71 -22.73 14.94 -9.30
N ALA A 72 -22.60 15.87 -10.25
CA ALA A 72 -22.33 15.54 -11.65
C ALA A 72 -21.04 14.73 -11.82
N GLY A 73 -19.96 15.12 -11.13
CA GLY A 73 -18.72 14.35 -11.13
C GLY A 73 -18.87 12.93 -10.55
N ASN A 74 -19.63 12.80 -9.46
CA ASN A 74 -19.95 11.50 -8.86
C ASN A 74 -20.78 10.62 -9.82
N ASP A 75 -21.74 11.20 -10.53
CA ASP A 75 -22.60 10.49 -11.47
C ASP A 75 -21.83 10.06 -12.72
N ALA A 76 -20.95 10.91 -13.24
CA ALA A 76 -20.01 10.54 -14.31
C ALA A 76 -19.08 9.39 -13.88
N PHE A 77 -18.54 9.44 -12.66
CA PHE A 77 -17.68 8.38 -12.12
C PHE A 77 -18.42 7.05 -12.01
N LYS A 78 -19.65 7.06 -11.47
CA LYS A 78 -20.50 5.85 -11.36
C LYS A 78 -20.85 5.27 -12.74
N ALA A 79 -21.04 6.14 -13.73
CA ALA A 79 -21.32 5.73 -15.10
C ALA A 79 -20.06 5.30 -15.89
N GLY A 80 -18.88 5.29 -15.27
CA GLY A 80 -17.63 4.90 -15.92
C GLY A 80 -17.06 5.95 -16.88
N ARG A 81 -17.63 7.15 -16.94
CA ARG A 81 -17.11 8.28 -17.72
C ARG A 81 -16.02 9.00 -16.92
N LEU A 82 -14.85 8.35 -16.84
CA LEU A 82 -13.79 8.73 -15.90
C LEU A 82 -13.13 10.07 -16.22
N ASP A 83 -12.88 10.38 -17.49
CA ASP A 83 -12.34 11.68 -17.90
C ASP A 83 -13.32 12.82 -17.61
N GLU A 84 -14.61 12.61 -17.85
CA GLU A 84 -15.67 13.58 -17.50
C GLU A 84 -15.71 13.80 -15.98
N ALA A 85 -15.62 12.72 -15.19
CA ALA A 85 -15.56 12.83 -13.74
C ALA A 85 -14.32 13.62 -13.29
N TYR A 86 -13.15 13.33 -13.84
CA TYR A 86 -11.90 14.04 -13.55
C TYR A 86 -12.03 15.55 -13.85
N ASN A 87 -12.53 15.91 -15.03
CA ASN A 87 -12.72 17.30 -15.43
C ASN A 87 -13.75 18.01 -14.55
N THR A 88 -14.85 17.34 -14.22
CA THR A 88 -15.92 17.90 -13.38
C THR A 88 -15.45 18.13 -11.93
N TYR A 89 -14.69 17.21 -11.35
CA TYR A 89 -14.09 17.44 -10.04
C TYR A 89 -13.05 18.57 -10.07
N SER A 90 -12.29 18.67 -11.16
CA SER A 90 -11.32 19.75 -11.36
C SER A 90 -12.01 21.13 -11.41
N GLU A 91 -13.14 21.25 -12.12
CA GLU A 91 -13.97 22.47 -12.09
C GLU A 91 -14.49 22.72 -10.67
N CYS A 92 -14.97 21.67 -9.98
CA CYS A 92 -15.56 21.81 -8.65
C CYS A 92 -14.57 22.36 -7.62
N LEU A 93 -13.30 21.94 -7.69
CA LEU A 93 -12.21 22.44 -6.83
C LEU A 93 -11.93 23.93 -6.99
N GLN A 94 -12.30 24.54 -8.13
CA GLN A 94 -12.13 25.97 -8.38
C GLN A 94 -13.30 26.83 -7.86
N ILE A 95 -14.42 26.23 -7.49
CA ILE A 95 -15.63 26.98 -7.09
C ILE A 95 -15.43 27.65 -5.72
N ASP A 96 -14.85 26.93 -4.76
CA ASP A 96 -14.52 27.45 -3.44
C ASP A 96 -13.20 26.85 -2.91
N PRO A 97 -12.04 27.45 -3.26
CA PRO A 97 -10.73 26.97 -2.85
C PRO A 97 -10.51 26.99 -1.32
N LEU A 98 -11.30 27.78 -0.57
CA LEU A 98 -11.11 27.98 0.86
C LEU A 98 -11.82 26.90 1.70
N ASN A 99 -12.76 26.15 1.13
CA ASN A 99 -13.46 25.09 1.82
C ASN A 99 -12.61 23.81 1.92
N ARG A 100 -11.65 23.81 2.85
CA ARG A 100 -10.68 22.72 3.07
C ARG A 100 -11.33 21.34 3.17
N GLN A 101 -12.38 21.21 3.99
CA GLN A 101 -13.00 19.90 4.23
C GLN A 101 -13.72 19.37 2.98
N PHE A 102 -14.39 20.25 2.22
CA PHE A 102 -15.04 19.86 0.97
C PHE A 102 -14.00 19.50 -0.11
N ASN A 103 -12.93 20.30 -0.22
CA ASN A 103 -11.87 20.11 -1.19
C ASN A 103 -11.06 18.84 -0.92
N SER A 104 -10.88 18.45 0.35
CA SER A 104 -10.31 17.14 0.71
C SER A 104 -11.11 15.98 0.12
N VAL A 105 -12.44 16.02 0.26
CA VAL A 105 -13.33 15.00 -0.31
C VAL A 105 -13.30 15.00 -1.84
N LEU A 106 -13.32 16.17 -2.47
CA LEU A 106 -13.22 16.28 -3.92
C LEU A 106 -11.90 15.74 -4.48
N ALA A 107 -10.77 16.11 -3.86
CA ALA A 107 -9.45 15.64 -4.28
C ALA A 107 -9.39 14.11 -4.18
N ASN A 108 -9.88 13.52 -3.08
CA ASN A 108 -9.96 12.06 -2.93
C ASN A 108 -10.89 11.38 -3.96
N ASN A 109 -11.96 12.05 -4.38
CA ASN A 109 -12.84 11.55 -5.45
C ASN A 109 -12.18 11.64 -6.83
N ARG A 110 -11.44 12.72 -7.11
CA ARG A 110 -10.67 12.87 -8.34
C ARG A 110 -9.53 11.85 -8.42
N ALA A 111 -8.83 11.60 -7.31
CA ALA A 111 -7.86 10.51 -7.19
C ALA A 111 -8.47 9.15 -7.56
N ALA A 112 -9.71 8.88 -7.16
CA ALA A 112 -10.40 7.64 -7.53
C ALA A 112 -10.59 7.50 -9.04
N ALA A 113 -10.89 8.60 -9.74
CA ALA A 113 -11.00 8.61 -11.20
C ALA A 113 -9.63 8.37 -11.85
N CYS A 114 -8.59 9.05 -11.37
CA CYS A 114 -7.21 8.87 -11.83
C CYS A 114 -6.73 7.42 -11.66
N LEU A 115 -7.00 6.77 -10.52
CA LEU A 115 -6.65 5.35 -10.30
C LEU A 115 -7.31 4.43 -11.33
N LYS A 116 -8.60 4.64 -11.64
CA LYS A 116 -9.29 3.85 -12.66
C LYS A 116 -8.76 4.10 -14.07
N LEU A 117 -8.25 5.31 -14.33
CA LEU A 117 -7.55 5.68 -15.56
C LEU A 117 -6.09 5.23 -15.59
N LYS A 118 -5.56 4.62 -14.52
CA LYS A 118 -4.14 4.29 -14.34
C LYS A 118 -3.19 5.50 -14.42
N ARG A 119 -3.70 6.69 -14.08
CA ARG A 119 -2.91 7.93 -13.94
C ARG A 119 -2.41 8.02 -12.50
N TYR A 120 -1.38 7.24 -12.18
CA TYR A 120 -0.97 7.00 -10.79
C TYR A 120 -0.35 8.24 -10.14
N GLU A 121 0.43 9.02 -10.88
CA GLU A 121 1.06 10.26 -10.42
C GLU A 121 0.00 11.32 -10.06
N ASP A 122 -1.01 11.48 -10.92
CA ASP A 122 -2.14 12.39 -10.67
C ASP A 122 -2.95 11.94 -9.46
N ALA A 123 -3.20 10.64 -9.33
CA ALA A 123 -3.88 10.08 -8.16
C ALA A 123 -3.10 10.32 -6.87
N PHE A 124 -1.77 10.15 -6.90
CA PHE A 124 -0.88 10.40 -5.78
C PHE A 124 -0.92 11.88 -5.36
N ALA A 125 -0.81 12.81 -6.32
CA ALA A 125 -0.90 14.24 -6.06
C ALA A 125 -2.24 14.63 -5.42
N ASP A 126 -3.35 14.11 -5.93
CA ASP A 126 -4.68 14.35 -5.38
C ASP A 126 -4.87 13.77 -3.97
N CYS A 127 -4.29 12.59 -3.69
CA CYS A 127 -4.31 12.03 -2.35
C CYS A 127 -3.49 12.86 -1.36
N ASN A 128 -2.33 13.38 -1.77
CA ASN A 128 -1.53 14.28 -0.93
C ASN A 128 -2.29 15.57 -0.62
N LEU A 129 -2.92 16.18 -1.63
CA LEU A 129 -3.77 17.35 -1.42
C LEU A 129 -4.91 17.04 -0.43
N SER A 130 -5.58 15.89 -0.60
CA SER A 130 -6.64 15.45 0.29
C SER A 130 -6.16 15.32 1.75
N LEU A 131 -4.98 14.76 1.96
CA LEU A 131 -4.38 14.51 3.28
C LEU A 131 -3.79 15.77 3.91
N GLU A 132 -3.27 16.71 3.13
CA GLU A 132 -2.88 18.04 3.60
C GLU A 132 -4.09 18.80 4.17
N LEU A 133 -5.23 18.69 3.49
CA LEU A 133 -6.48 19.34 3.90
C LEU A 133 -7.17 18.60 5.05
N ASN A 134 -7.07 17.28 5.12
CA ASN A 134 -7.63 16.44 6.18
C ASN A 134 -6.74 15.20 6.45
N PRO A 135 -5.80 15.31 7.41
CA PRO A 135 -4.88 14.22 7.74
C PRO A 135 -5.57 12.96 8.30
N GLY A 136 -6.79 13.09 8.83
CA GLY A 136 -7.58 11.97 9.37
C GLY A 136 -8.39 11.22 8.32
N PHE A 137 -8.24 11.53 7.03
CA PHE A 137 -9.04 10.89 5.98
C PHE A 137 -8.47 9.52 5.59
N ALA A 138 -8.77 8.49 6.39
CA ALA A 138 -8.26 7.12 6.20
C ALA A 138 -8.37 6.59 4.76
N LYS A 139 -9.48 6.88 4.07
CA LYS A 139 -9.69 6.47 2.67
C LYS A 139 -8.69 7.06 1.69
N ALA A 140 -8.16 8.26 1.95
CA ALA A 140 -7.15 8.89 1.10
C ALA A 140 -5.80 8.17 1.20
N TYR A 141 -5.43 7.62 2.36
CA TYR A 141 -4.26 6.76 2.49
C TYR A 141 -4.38 5.48 1.66
N ILE A 142 -5.54 4.81 1.70
CA ILE A 142 -5.77 3.60 0.87
C ILE A 142 -5.63 3.90 -0.63
N ARG A 143 -6.16 5.04 -1.08
CA ARG A 143 -6.01 5.46 -2.48
C ARG A 143 -4.57 5.81 -2.83
N ARG A 144 -3.86 6.48 -1.91
CA ARG A 144 -2.43 6.78 -2.11
C ARG A 144 -1.59 5.51 -2.15
N ALA A 145 -1.88 4.53 -1.31
CA ALA A 145 -1.28 3.20 -1.37
C ALA A 145 -1.52 2.53 -2.74
N SER A 146 -2.75 2.59 -3.25
CA SER A 146 -3.09 2.05 -4.58
C SER A 146 -2.33 2.77 -5.70
N ALA A 147 -2.14 4.09 -5.59
CA ALA A 147 -1.35 4.86 -6.54
C ALA A 147 0.13 4.45 -6.49
N ARG A 148 0.69 4.35 -5.29
CA ARG A 148 2.06 3.89 -5.03
C ARG A 148 2.33 2.47 -5.54
N GLN A 149 1.39 1.55 -5.37
CA GLN A 149 1.48 0.22 -5.99
C GLN A 149 1.55 0.29 -7.51
N GLY A 150 0.78 1.19 -8.14
CA GLY A 150 0.85 1.43 -9.58
C GLY A 150 2.18 2.06 -10.04
N LEU A 151 2.87 2.75 -9.12
CA LEU A 151 4.22 3.32 -9.31
C LEU A 151 5.34 2.37 -8.85
N GLU A 152 5.02 1.14 -8.43
CA GLU A 152 5.96 0.16 -7.88
C GLU A 152 6.66 0.59 -6.57
N GLU A 153 6.11 1.58 -5.85
CA GLU A 153 6.55 2.04 -4.53
C GLU A 153 5.90 1.19 -3.42
N PHE A 154 6.26 -0.10 -3.36
CA PHE A 154 5.55 -1.08 -2.52
C PHE A 154 5.73 -0.87 -1.02
N ASP A 155 6.93 -0.48 -0.56
CA ASP A 155 7.21 -0.23 0.86
C ASP A 155 6.37 0.94 1.39
N GLU A 156 6.31 2.03 0.62
CA GLU A 156 5.52 3.22 0.92
C GLU A 156 4.00 2.94 0.83
N ALA A 157 3.57 2.03 -0.03
CA ALA A 157 2.16 1.61 -0.09
C ALA A 157 1.74 0.86 1.17
N VAL A 158 2.60 -0.02 1.72
CA VAL A 158 2.32 -0.72 2.99
C VAL A 158 2.18 0.29 4.13
N LYS A 159 3.10 1.26 4.24
CA LYS A 159 3.04 2.32 5.28
C LYS A 159 1.71 3.10 5.23
N ASP A 160 1.23 3.44 4.04
CA ASP A 160 -0.06 4.13 3.89
C ASP A 160 -1.24 3.24 4.34
N CYS A 161 -1.25 1.96 3.98
CA CYS A 161 -2.27 1.03 4.45
C CYS A 161 -2.24 0.84 5.97
N GLU A 162 -1.06 0.83 6.60
CA GLU A 162 -0.91 0.76 8.06
C GLU A 162 -1.51 1.99 8.73
N LEU A 163 -1.20 3.20 8.24
CA LEU A 163 -1.82 4.45 8.73
C LEU A 163 -3.34 4.46 8.59
N ALA A 164 -3.88 3.92 7.48
CA ALA A 164 -5.34 3.81 7.30
C ALA A 164 -5.99 2.89 8.35
N VAL A 165 -5.33 1.77 8.66
CA VAL A 165 -5.76 0.82 9.69
C VAL A 165 -5.63 1.40 11.10
N GLU A 166 -4.59 2.19 11.37
CA GLU A 166 -4.47 2.90 12.66
C GLU A 166 -5.62 3.90 12.87
N LEU A 167 -6.06 4.58 11.81
CA LEU A 167 -7.17 5.52 11.86
C LEU A 167 -8.55 4.84 12.00
N ASP A 168 -8.74 3.67 11.38
CA ASP A 168 -10.00 2.91 11.42
C ASP A 168 -9.75 1.39 11.33
N GLY A 169 -9.35 0.81 12.47
CA GLY A 169 -8.93 -0.60 12.55
C GLY A 169 -10.05 -1.62 12.33
N ASN A 170 -11.32 -1.21 12.49
CA ASN A 170 -12.49 -2.08 12.29
C ASN A 170 -12.90 -2.18 10.81
N ASN A 171 -12.29 -1.38 9.94
CA ASN A 171 -12.62 -1.37 8.53
C ASN A 171 -12.01 -2.55 7.77
N GLN A 172 -12.85 -3.51 7.41
CA GLN A 172 -12.40 -4.71 6.69
C GLN A 172 -11.79 -4.41 5.31
N GLU A 173 -12.17 -3.30 4.66
CA GLU A 173 -11.57 -2.86 3.39
C GLU A 173 -10.09 -2.50 3.61
N PHE A 174 -9.79 -1.77 4.69
CA PHE A 174 -8.42 -1.33 5.00
C PHE A 174 -7.53 -2.49 5.41
N GLN A 175 -8.08 -3.42 6.20
CA GLN A 175 -7.40 -4.66 6.55
C GLN A 175 -7.09 -5.53 5.33
N ARG A 176 -8.00 -5.59 4.34
CA ARG A 176 -7.76 -6.27 3.07
C ARG A 176 -6.66 -5.58 2.28
N ALA A 177 -6.76 -4.26 2.09
CA ALA A 177 -5.76 -3.47 1.37
C ALA A 177 -4.35 -3.60 1.98
N LEU A 178 -4.23 -3.67 3.30
CA LEU A 178 -2.95 -3.89 3.98
C LEU A 178 -2.37 -5.28 3.67
N ARG A 179 -3.19 -6.33 3.68
CA ARG A 179 -2.74 -7.69 3.32
C ARG A 179 -2.30 -7.74 1.86
N ASP A 180 -3.07 -7.14 0.97
CA ASP A 180 -2.77 -7.10 -0.47
C ASP A 180 -1.48 -6.31 -0.73
N ALA A 181 -1.28 -5.17 -0.05
CA ALA A 181 -0.05 -4.39 -0.13
C ALA A 181 1.17 -5.16 0.37
N LYS A 182 1.06 -5.86 1.51
CA LYS A 182 2.14 -6.73 2.04
C LYS A 182 2.45 -7.89 1.10
N PHE A 183 1.43 -8.44 0.44
CA PHE A 183 1.62 -9.49 -0.56
C PHE A 183 2.36 -8.97 -1.80
N GLU A 184 1.96 -7.83 -2.35
CA GLU A 184 2.65 -7.22 -3.49
C GLU A 184 4.09 -6.81 -3.16
N LEU A 185 4.36 -6.33 -1.94
CA LEU A 185 5.73 -6.08 -1.46
C LEU A 185 6.55 -7.37 -1.41
N LYS A 186 6.01 -8.45 -0.83
CA LYS A 186 6.69 -9.75 -0.79
C LYS A 186 6.99 -10.25 -2.21
N LYS A 187 6.05 -10.04 -3.13
CA LYS A 187 6.16 -10.44 -4.54
C LYS A 187 7.20 -9.63 -5.31
N SER A 188 7.30 -8.31 -5.08
CA SER A 188 8.34 -7.48 -5.71
C SER A 188 9.74 -7.84 -5.21
N GLN A 189 9.86 -8.29 -3.95
CA GLN A 189 11.10 -8.78 -3.35
C GLN A 189 11.40 -10.26 -3.65
N ARG A 190 10.54 -10.96 -4.41
CA ARG A 190 10.68 -12.39 -4.65
C ARG A 190 11.92 -12.70 -5.49
N ILE A 191 12.83 -13.47 -4.91
CA ILE A 191 14.09 -13.86 -5.55
C ILE A 191 13.83 -14.76 -6.77
N ASN A 192 14.50 -14.46 -7.88
CA ASN A 192 14.54 -15.33 -9.05
C ASN A 192 15.67 -16.38 -8.92
N TYR A 193 15.35 -17.57 -8.42
CA TYR A 193 16.35 -18.60 -8.15
C TYR A 193 17.07 -19.12 -9.40
N TYR A 194 16.40 -19.13 -10.55
CA TYR A 194 17.02 -19.51 -11.84
C TYR A 194 18.11 -18.50 -12.23
N LYS A 195 17.84 -17.21 -12.08
CA LYS A 195 18.84 -16.15 -12.29
C LYS A 195 20.02 -16.27 -11.32
N VAL A 196 19.76 -16.57 -10.04
CA VAL A 196 20.82 -16.77 -9.03
C VAL A 196 21.78 -17.89 -9.43
N LEU A 197 21.26 -19.02 -9.92
CA LEU A 197 22.09 -20.13 -10.39
C LEU A 197 22.62 -19.96 -11.82
N CYS A 198 22.22 -18.90 -12.52
CA CYS A 198 22.55 -18.66 -13.93
C CYS A 198 22.15 -19.84 -14.83
N VAL A 199 20.93 -20.35 -14.63
CA VAL A 199 20.35 -21.44 -15.43
C VAL A 199 18.99 -21.04 -15.98
N ASP A 200 18.59 -21.63 -17.10
CA ASP A 200 17.27 -21.41 -17.68
C ASP A 200 16.16 -22.13 -16.90
N LYS A 201 14.91 -21.70 -17.09
CA LYS A 201 13.75 -22.25 -16.37
C LYS A 201 13.49 -23.72 -16.69
N ASP A 202 13.87 -24.17 -17.88
CA ASP A 202 13.77 -25.55 -18.37
C ASP A 202 15.01 -26.40 -18.03
N ALA A 203 15.99 -25.85 -17.31
CA ALA A 203 17.21 -26.55 -16.94
C ALA A 203 16.92 -27.88 -16.22
N SER A 204 17.69 -28.91 -16.58
CA SER A 204 17.61 -30.22 -15.95
C SER A 204 18.17 -30.19 -14.53
N GLU A 205 17.79 -31.18 -13.70
CA GLU A 205 18.36 -31.33 -12.35
C GLU A 205 19.89 -31.43 -12.38
N ARG A 206 20.44 -32.06 -13.42
CA ARG A 206 21.90 -32.17 -13.63
C ARG A 206 22.54 -30.80 -13.86
N ASP A 207 21.89 -29.93 -14.63
CA ASP A 207 22.40 -28.59 -14.92
C ASP A 207 22.35 -27.70 -13.69
N ILE A 208 21.24 -27.75 -12.93
CA ILE A 208 21.09 -27.06 -11.64
C ILE A 208 22.19 -27.49 -10.66
N LYS A 209 22.43 -28.79 -10.53
CA LYS A 209 23.48 -29.36 -9.66
C LYS A 209 24.89 -28.95 -10.09
N LYS A 210 25.15 -28.92 -11.40
CA LYS A 210 26.43 -28.48 -11.96
C LYS A 210 26.66 -26.98 -11.71
N ALA A 211 25.63 -26.16 -11.91
CA ALA A 211 25.67 -24.72 -11.67
C ALA A 211 25.92 -24.41 -10.19
N TYR A 212 25.19 -25.06 -9.28
CA TYR A 212 25.39 -24.93 -7.84
C TYR A 212 26.84 -25.24 -7.44
N ARG A 213 27.40 -26.40 -7.82
CA ARG A 213 28.79 -26.77 -7.49
C ARG A 213 29.78 -25.70 -7.94
N LYS A 214 29.63 -25.20 -9.17
CA LYS A 214 30.50 -24.17 -9.74
C LYS A 214 30.44 -22.86 -8.95
N LEU A 215 29.22 -22.39 -8.64
CA LEU A 215 28.99 -21.13 -7.97
C LEU A 215 29.31 -21.19 -6.47
N ALA A 216 28.95 -22.27 -5.78
CA ALA A 216 29.25 -22.48 -4.37
C ALA A 216 30.76 -22.54 -4.12
N LEU A 217 31.53 -23.21 -5.00
CA LEU A 217 32.99 -23.17 -4.94
C LEU A 217 33.56 -21.78 -5.22
N LYS A 218 32.91 -20.98 -6.07
CA LYS A 218 33.38 -19.62 -6.42
C LYS A 218 33.20 -18.65 -5.25
N TRP A 219 32.05 -18.71 -4.60
CA TRP A 219 31.62 -17.77 -3.56
C TRP A 219 31.77 -18.33 -2.14
N HIS A 220 32.53 -19.43 -1.96
CA HIS A 220 32.75 -20.00 -0.63
C HIS A 220 33.45 -18.98 0.30
N PRO A 221 33.02 -18.83 1.58
CA PRO A 221 33.60 -17.87 2.51
C PRO A 221 35.12 -17.94 2.64
N ASP A 222 35.70 -19.14 2.58
CA ASP A 222 37.16 -19.34 2.63
C ASP A 222 37.91 -18.57 1.53
N LYS A 223 37.32 -18.39 0.35
CA LYS A 223 37.95 -17.65 -0.76
C LYS A 223 37.93 -16.14 -0.57
N SER A 224 36.96 -15.63 0.20
CA SER A 224 36.82 -14.22 0.51
C SER A 224 37.42 -13.85 1.87
N SER A 225 37.88 -14.81 2.67
CA SER A 225 38.39 -14.61 4.04
C SER A 225 39.49 -13.55 4.19
N LEU A 226 40.26 -13.29 3.14
CA LEU A 226 41.35 -12.30 3.12
C LEU A 226 40.95 -10.96 2.46
N LEU A 227 39.72 -10.86 1.93
CA LEU A 227 39.21 -9.65 1.27
C LEU A 227 38.71 -8.62 2.30
N PRO A 228 38.48 -7.36 1.91
CA PRO A 228 37.83 -6.37 2.76
C PRO A 228 36.46 -6.84 3.27
N LYS A 229 36.03 -6.32 4.42
CA LYS A 229 34.81 -6.76 5.10
C LYS A 229 33.53 -6.60 4.27
N GLU A 230 33.47 -5.57 3.41
CA GLU A 230 32.36 -5.39 2.46
C GLU A 230 32.31 -6.51 1.42
N GLU A 231 33.45 -6.85 0.81
CA GLU A 231 33.52 -7.95 -0.17
C GLU A 231 33.29 -9.32 0.46
N GLN A 232 33.67 -9.50 1.73
CA GLN A 232 33.32 -10.70 2.52
C GLN A 232 31.81 -10.82 2.66
N ASN A 233 31.13 -9.76 3.09
CA ASN A 233 29.67 -9.74 3.24
C ASN A 233 28.96 -10.04 1.92
N ASP A 234 29.43 -9.45 0.81
CA ASP A 234 28.87 -9.69 -0.52
C ASP A 234 29.05 -11.15 -0.97
N SER A 235 30.23 -11.73 -0.70
CA SER A 235 30.53 -13.13 -1.01
C SER A 235 29.65 -14.09 -0.20
N GLU A 236 29.52 -13.82 1.11
CA GLU A 236 28.64 -14.58 2.01
C GLU A 236 27.17 -14.49 1.59
N GLN A 237 26.69 -13.30 1.22
CA GLN A 237 25.32 -13.12 0.77
C GLN A 237 25.06 -13.90 -0.53
N LYS A 238 25.97 -13.83 -1.50
CA LYS A 238 25.87 -14.63 -2.73
C LYS A 238 25.87 -16.11 -2.44
N PHE A 239 26.74 -16.59 -1.54
CA PHE A 239 26.79 -17.99 -1.14
C PHE A 239 25.45 -18.44 -0.53
N LYS A 240 24.86 -17.60 0.34
CA LYS A 240 23.52 -17.85 0.91
C LYS A 240 22.44 -17.94 -0.16
N ASP A 241 22.40 -16.99 -1.08
CA ASP A 241 21.41 -16.97 -2.16
C ASP A 241 21.56 -18.20 -3.08
N ILE A 242 22.79 -18.58 -3.40
CA ILE A 242 23.11 -19.78 -4.20
C ILE A 242 22.62 -21.06 -3.51
N GLY A 243 22.90 -21.19 -2.20
CA GLY A 243 22.44 -22.33 -1.40
C GLY A 243 20.92 -22.43 -1.34
N ASN A 244 20.26 -21.31 -1.08
CA ASN A 244 18.80 -21.19 -1.07
C ASN A 244 18.21 -21.57 -2.44
N ALA A 245 18.73 -20.99 -3.53
CA ALA A 245 18.27 -21.27 -4.88
C ALA A 245 18.38 -22.76 -5.23
N TYR A 246 19.51 -23.39 -4.90
CA TYR A 246 19.69 -24.82 -5.11
C TYR A 246 18.70 -25.65 -4.28
N SER A 247 18.51 -25.33 -2.99
CA SER A 247 17.60 -26.08 -2.10
C SER A 247 16.14 -26.11 -2.59
N ILE A 248 15.71 -25.07 -3.33
CA ILE A 248 14.39 -24.98 -3.93
C ILE A 248 14.34 -25.68 -5.30
N LEU A 249 15.32 -25.40 -6.16
CA LEU A 249 15.30 -25.90 -7.54
C LEU A 249 15.71 -27.36 -7.69
N SER A 250 16.44 -27.93 -6.74
CA SER A 250 16.88 -29.33 -6.76
C SER A 250 15.78 -30.32 -6.35
N ASP A 251 14.78 -29.88 -5.58
CA ASP A 251 13.65 -30.72 -5.17
C ASP A 251 12.47 -30.51 -6.14
N PRO A 252 11.99 -31.56 -6.84
CA PRO A 252 10.91 -31.42 -7.82
C PRO A 252 9.61 -30.82 -7.25
N LYS A 253 9.26 -31.11 -5.99
CA LYS A 253 8.05 -30.57 -5.36
C LYS A 253 8.23 -29.11 -5.00
N LYS A 254 9.39 -28.72 -4.45
CA LYS A 254 9.69 -27.32 -4.12
C LYS A 254 9.80 -26.47 -5.39
N ARG A 255 10.47 -26.98 -6.43
CA ARG A 255 10.54 -26.35 -7.76
C ARG A 255 9.16 -26.14 -8.35
N ALA A 256 8.30 -27.16 -8.34
CA ALA A 256 6.93 -27.02 -8.84
C ALA A 256 6.09 -25.98 -8.05
N ARG A 257 6.25 -25.92 -6.72
CA ARG A 257 5.61 -24.88 -5.88
C ARG A 257 6.12 -23.48 -6.20
N TYR A 258 7.43 -23.32 -6.36
CA TYR A 258 8.03 -22.06 -6.78
C TYR A 258 7.56 -21.64 -8.18
N ASP A 259 7.57 -22.56 -9.15
CA ASP A 259 7.16 -22.27 -10.53
C ASP A 259 5.68 -21.89 -10.65
N SER A 260 4.83 -22.41 -9.75
CA SER A 260 3.41 -22.07 -9.66
C SER A 260 3.11 -20.82 -8.81
N GLY A 261 4.07 -20.33 -8.03
CA GLY A 261 3.87 -19.21 -7.11
C GLY A 261 3.19 -19.58 -5.78
N ALA A 262 2.89 -20.85 -5.56
CA ALA A 262 2.24 -21.37 -4.35
C ALA A 262 3.11 -21.19 -3.08
N ASP A 263 4.41 -20.96 -3.23
CA ASP A 263 5.32 -20.55 -2.16
C ASP A 263 4.97 -19.20 -1.52
N MET A 264 4.19 -18.36 -2.22
CA MET A 264 3.82 -17.03 -1.75
C MET A 264 2.55 -17.02 -0.91
N GLU A 265 1.64 -17.99 -1.10
CA GLU A 265 0.30 -18.05 -0.49
C GLU A 265 0.31 -18.52 0.98
N ASP A 266 1.18 -19.43 1.36
CA ASP A 266 1.10 -20.16 2.63
C ASP A 266 1.61 -19.39 3.87
N GLY A 267 1.93 -18.10 3.75
CA GLY A 267 2.45 -17.27 4.87
C GLY A 267 3.77 -17.74 5.48
N GLY A 268 4.24 -18.94 5.16
CA GLY A 268 5.52 -19.50 5.57
C GLY A 268 6.63 -18.87 4.74
N GLY A 269 7.51 -18.12 5.40
CA GLY A 269 8.85 -17.94 4.87
C GLY A 269 9.41 -19.32 4.54
N MET A 270 9.91 -19.51 3.32
CA MET A 270 10.64 -20.71 2.95
C MET A 270 11.74 -20.91 4.00
N GLY A 271 11.55 -21.90 4.88
CA GLY A 271 12.53 -22.24 5.91
C GLY A 271 13.86 -22.50 5.22
N GLY A 272 14.78 -21.54 5.36
CA GLY A 272 16.07 -21.57 4.69
C GLY A 272 16.84 -22.80 5.15
N VAL A 273 17.33 -23.58 4.19
CA VAL A 273 18.31 -24.63 4.49
C VAL A 273 19.65 -23.92 4.66
N ASP A 274 20.38 -24.20 5.74
CA ASP A 274 21.72 -23.63 5.94
C ASP A 274 22.61 -23.96 4.73
N PRO A 275 23.08 -22.95 3.97
CA PRO A 275 23.93 -23.14 2.79
C PRO A 275 25.18 -23.98 3.08
N SER A 276 25.70 -23.90 4.31
CA SER A 276 26.87 -24.65 4.78
C SER A 276 26.57 -26.14 4.86
N GLN A 277 25.36 -26.53 5.27
CA GLN A 277 24.92 -27.93 5.29
C GLN A 277 24.78 -28.49 3.86
N VAL A 278 24.20 -27.69 2.95
CA VAL A 278 24.09 -28.08 1.53
C VAL A 278 25.48 -28.24 0.91
N PHE A 279 26.43 -27.37 1.27
CA PHE A 279 27.82 -27.47 0.79
C PHE A 279 28.53 -28.72 1.32
N GLN A 280 28.42 -29.00 2.63
CA GLN A 280 29.00 -30.21 3.23
C GLN A 280 28.43 -31.50 2.64
N MET A 281 27.14 -31.55 2.29
CA MET A 281 26.56 -32.71 1.59
C MET A 281 27.24 -32.99 0.24
N PHE A 282 27.76 -31.95 -0.41
CA PHE A 282 28.35 -32.02 -1.74
C PHE A 282 29.88 -32.20 -1.74
N PHE A 283 30.55 -31.62 -0.74
CA PHE A 283 32.01 -31.50 -0.71
C PHE A 283 32.64 -32.10 0.56
N GLY A 284 31.84 -32.47 1.57
CA GLY A 284 32.31 -33.09 2.83
C GLY A 284 32.47 -34.61 2.76
N GLY A 285 32.05 -35.26 1.66
CA GLY A 285 32.17 -36.71 1.45
C GLY A 285 33.48 -37.08 0.75
N GLY A 286 34.61 -36.90 1.43
CA GLY A 286 35.95 -37.16 0.87
C GLY A 286 36.93 -37.70 1.90
N GLY A 287 36.57 -38.79 2.60
CA GLY A 287 37.50 -39.47 3.51
C GLY A 287 36.92 -40.75 4.13
N GLY A 288 37.32 -41.91 3.59
CA GLY A 288 37.28 -43.18 4.33
C GLY A 288 36.29 -44.25 3.86
N ALA A 289 36.60 -44.92 2.75
CA ALA A 289 36.05 -46.25 2.46
C ALA A 289 37.18 -47.20 2.01
N ARG A 290 37.85 -47.85 2.96
CA ARG A 290 38.53 -49.14 2.76
C ARG A 290 38.97 -49.74 4.10
N GLY A 291 38.42 -50.90 4.44
CA GLY A 291 38.84 -51.68 5.60
C GLY A 291 37.80 -52.74 5.96
N GLY A 292 37.68 -53.78 5.13
CA GLY A 292 36.89 -54.95 5.45
C GLY A 292 37.54 -55.77 6.57
N GLY A 293 36.71 -56.42 7.39
CA GLY A 293 37.15 -57.42 8.37
C GLY A 293 36.03 -57.89 9.30
N GLY A 294 35.46 -59.06 8.99
CA GLY A 294 34.97 -60.10 9.92
C GLY A 294 34.02 -59.74 11.08
N MET A 295 32.80 -60.25 11.02
CA MET A 295 32.00 -60.69 12.18
C MET A 295 32.61 -62.00 12.77
N PRO A 296 32.25 -62.55 13.97
CA PRO A 296 31.06 -62.34 14.82
C PRO A 296 31.39 -62.39 16.36
N PRO A 297 30.52 -62.90 17.28
CA PRO A 297 29.44 -62.19 17.98
C PRO A 297 29.59 -62.17 19.53
N GLY A 298 28.85 -61.28 20.19
CA GLY A 298 28.46 -61.41 21.60
C GLY A 298 29.25 -60.57 22.61
N PHE A 299 28.54 -59.75 23.39
CA PHE A 299 28.52 -59.75 24.86
C PHE A 299 27.64 -58.59 25.35
N GLU A 300 26.54 -58.92 26.02
CA GLU A 300 25.88 -58.04 27.00
C GLU A 300 26.84 -57.79 28.17
N PHE A 301 26.87 -56.58 28.74
CA PHE A 301 26.48 -56.33 30.14
C PHE A 301 26.52 -54.84 30.52
N ARG A 302 25.63 -54.53 31.47
CA ARG A 302 25.32 -53.26 32.12
C ARG A 302 26.43 -52.67 33.01
N PHE A 303 26.25 -51.37 33.30
CA PHE A 303 26.20 -50.68 34.62
C PHE A 303 27.22 -49.58 34.85
N GLY A 304 26.70 -48.51 35.45
CA GLY A 304 27.36 -47.32 35.98
C GLY A 304 26.34 -46.22 36.11
#